data_AF-A0AAX2AJL2-F1
#
_entry.id   AF-A0AAX2AJL2-F1
#
_cell.length_a   1.000
_cell.length_b   1.000
_cell.length_c   1.000
_cell.angle_alpha   90.00
_cell.angle_beta   90.00
_cell.angle_gamma   90.00
#
_symmetry.space_group_name_H-M   'P 1'
#
loop_
_entity.id
_entity.type
_entity.pdbx_description
1 polymer ?
#
loop_
_entity_poly.entity_id
_entity_poly.type
_entity_poly.pdbx_seq_one_letter_code
_entity_poly.pdbx_strand_id
1 'polypeptide(L)'
;MKKAFSLFEAIIVISILAFVFAFILYNYTFSSKSLTQAKIEVALIRASLNEKITKNLLQNKVLTTIDNAQINKENEKLFKYILNEAILSSQKGWIKLSNTSYLLNYDNKKVKFEYKNNHFICLEKNNICKELE
;
A
#
# COMPACT_ATOMS: atom_id res chain seq x y z
N MET A 1 7.97 22.03 -50.42
CA MET A 1 8.05 23.24 -49.55
C MET A 1 7.69 22.83 -48.14
N LYS A 2 8.63 22.92 -47.17
CA LYS A 2 8.34 22.62 -45.77
C LYS A 2 7.45 23.74 -45.23
N LYS A 3 6.17 23.46 -44.97
CA LYS A 3 5.29 24.41 -44.28
C LYS A 3 5.76 24.48 -42.82
N ALA A 4 6.42 25.58 -42.45
CA ALA A 4 6.69 25.87 -41.06
C ALA A 4 5.38 26.29 -40.39
N PHE A 5 5.13 25.78 -39.18
CA PHE A 5 3.98 26.18 -38.38
C PHE A 5 4.01 27.69 -38.13
N SER A 6 2.83 28.32 -38.14
CA SER A 6 2.73 29.73 -37.74
C SER A 6 3.08 29.87 -36.26
N LEU A 7 3.77 30.94 -35.89
CA LEU A 7 4.14 31.22 -34.50
C LEU A 7 2.90 31.24 -33.59
N PHE A 8 1.77 31.73 -34.10
CA PHE A 8 0.49 31.74 -33.38
C PHE A 8 -0.08 30.34 -33.17
N GLU A 9 0.01 29.48 -34.19
CA GLU A 9 -0.44 28.08 -34.11
C GLU A 9 0.41 27.30 -33.09
N ALA A 10 1.72 27.54 -33.06
CA ALA A 10 2.61 26.95 -32.07
C ALA A 10 2.24 27.35 -30.63
N ILE A 11 1.90 28.63 -30.39
CA ILE A 11 1.50 29.11 -29.05
C ILE A 11 0.20 28.43 -28.58
N ILE A 12 -0.78 28.27 -29.48
CA ILE A 12 -2.05 27.60 -29.16
C ILE A 12 -1.79 26.13 -28.80
N VAL A 13 -1.00 25.43 -29.60
CA VAL A 13 -0.69 24.00 -29.37
C VAL A 13 0.03 23.81 -28.03
N ILE A 14 1.02 24.64 -27.72
CA ILE A 14 1.75 24.57 -26.44
C ILE A 14 0.82 24.85 -25.25
N SER A 15 -0.10 25.81 -25.38
CA SER A 15 -1.07 26.14 -24.32
C SER A 15 -2.04 24.99 -24.06
N ILE A 16 -2.56 24.34 -25.12
CA ILE A 16 -3.44 23.18 -24.99
C ILE A 16 -2.69 22.01 -24.34
N LEU A 17 -1.46 21.74 -24.78
CA LEU A 17 -0.62 20.68 -24.20
C LEU A 17 -0.39 20.91 -22.70
N ALA A 18 -0.05 22.13 -22.28
CA ALA A 18 0.14 22.46 -20.86
C ALA A 18 -1.12 22.19 -20.04
N PHE A 19 -2.30 22.53 -20.57
CA PHE A 19 -3.58 22.31 -19.90
C PHE A 19 -3.91 20.81 -19.75
N VAL A 20 -3.69 20.03 -20.82
CA VAL A 20 -3.89 18.57 -20.80
C VAL A 20 -2.93 17.90 -19.82
N PHE A 21 -1.65 18.30 -19.82
CA PHE A 21 -0.66 17.77 -18.87
C PHE A 21 -1.02 18.08 -17.42
N ALA A 22 -1.46 19.31 -17.11
CA ALA A 22 -1.90 19.67 -15.77
C ALA A 22 -3.10 18.83 -15.30
N PHE A 23 -4.07 18.59 -16.18
CA PHE A 23 -5.25 17.78 -15.88
C PHE A 23 -4.91 16.30 -15.64
N ILE A 24 -3.98 15.74 -16.41
CA ILE A 24 -3.50 14.36 -16.20
C ILE A 24 -2.81 14.22 -14.84
N LEU A 25 -1.92 15.15 -14.49
CA LEU A 25 -1.18 15.13 -13.22
C LEU A 25 -2.12 15.23 -12.01
N TYR A 26 -3.16 16.06 -12.09
CA TYR A 26 -4.16 16.20 -11.03
C TYR A 26 -4.89 14.88 -10.70
N ASN A 27 -5.27 14.10 -11.72
CA ASN A 27 -5.98 12.84 -11.53
C ASN A 27 -5.07 11.69 -11.04
N TYR A 28 -3.78 11.70 -11.40
CA TYR A 28 -2.84 10.65 -10.98
C TYR A 28 -2.60 10.65 -9.46
N THR A 29 -2.69 11.81 -8.82
CA THR A 29 -2.52 11.92 -7.36
C THR A 29 -3.66 11.31 -6.54
N PHE A 30 -4.78 10.89 -7.13
CA PHE A 30 -5.92 10.34 -6.39
C PHE A 30 -6.04 8.81 -6.39
N SER A 31 -5.09 8.08 -7.00
CA SER A 31 -5.18 6.62 -7.01
C SER A 31 -4.89 6.05 -5.63
N SER A 32 -5.95 5.67 -4.92
CA SER A 32 -5.85 4.79 -3.76
C SER A 32 -5.51 3.37 -4.22
N LYS A 33 -5.02 2.54 -3.30
CA LYS A 33 -4.77 1.12 -3.56
C LYS A 33 -6.05 0.43 -4.02
N SER A 34 -5.99 -0.44 -5.03
CA SER A 34 -7.18 -1.19 -5.47
C SER A 34 -7.46 -2.39 -4.57
N LEU A 35 -8.71 -2.87 -4.55
CA LEU A 35 -9.10 -4.10 -3.85
C LEU A 35 -8.22 -5.30 -4.24
N THR A 36 -7.92 -5.47 -5.52
CA THR A 36 -7.07 -6.57 -6.00
C THR A 36 -5.67 -6.51 -5.39
N GLN A 37 -5.06 -5.33 -5.35
CA GLN A 37 -3.75 -5.13 -4.72
C GLN A 37 -3.82 -5.36 -3.21
N ALA A 38 -4.88 -4.89 -2.55
CA ALA A 38 -5.12 -5.11 -1.13
C ALA A 38 -5.21 -6.61 -0.79
N LYS A 39 -5.97 -7.40 -1.57
CA LYS A 39 -6.05 -8.86 -1.44
C LYS A 39 -4.70 -9.54 -1.54
N ILE A 40 -3.95 -9.23 -2.60
CA ILE A 40 -2.64 -9.84 -2.86
C ILE A 40 -1.70 -9.58 -1.67
N GLU A 41 -1.67 -8.35 -1.16
CA GLU A 41 -0.79 -8.02 -0.04
C GLU A 41 -1.23 -8.65 1.28
N VAL A 42 -2.52 -8.71 1.58
CA VAL A 42 -3.03 -9.42 2.76
C VAL A 42 -2.65 -10.91 2.68
N ALA A 43 -2.82 -11.54 1.53
CA ALA A 43 -2.42 -12.93 1.30
C ALA A 43 -0.91 -13.12 1.46
N LEU A 44 -0.10 -12.23 0.88
CA LEU A 44 1.36 -12.25 0.99
C LEU A 44 1.83 -12.11 2.45
N ILE A 45 1.29 -11.13 3.19
CA ILE A 45 1.61 -10.92 4.61
C ILE A 45 1.32 -12.19 5.41
N ARG A 46 0.14 -12.80 5.22
CA ARG A 46 -0.25 -14.04 5.92
C ARG A 46 0.65 -15.21 5.54
N ALA A 47 0.95 -15.40 4.26
CA ALA A 47 1.80 -16.48 3.78
C ALA A 47 3.23 -16.36 4.33
N SER A 48 3.85 -15.19 4.20
CA SER A 48 5.21 -14.94 4.70
C SER A 48 5.29 -14.97 6.22
N LEU A 49 4.24 -14.54 6.93
CA LEU A 49 4.15 -14.69 8.38
C LEU A 49 4.17 -16.17 8.78
N ASN A 50 3.33 -17.00 8.16
CA ASN A 50 3.26 -18.43 8.44
C ASN A 50 4.59 -19.14 8.12
N GLU A 51 5.23 -18.78 7.01
CA GLU A 51 6.57 -19.28 6.67
C GLU A 51 7.58 -18.93 7.77
N LYS A 52 7.59 -17.67 8.21
CA LYS A 52 8.52 -17.19 9.26
C LYS A 52 8.29 -17.89 10.60
N ILE A 53 7.03 -18.06 11.01
CA ILE A 53 6.67 -18.76 12.25
C ILE A 53 7.13 -20.20 12.19
N THR A 54 6.86 -20.90 11.08
CA THR A 54 7.27 -22.29 10.89
C THR A 54 8.78 -22.43 10.98
N LYS A 55 9.53 -21.55 10.31
CA LYS A 55 11.00 -21.53 10.37
C LYS A 55 11.52 -21.24 11.79
N ASN A 56 10.89 -20.31 12.49
CA ASN A 56 11.27 -19.96 13.86
C ASN A 56 10.98 -21.11 14.84
N LEU A 57 9.87 -21.84 14.67
CA LEU A 57 9.54 -23.02 15.47
C LEU A 57 10.63 -24.10 15.35
N LEU A 58 11.10 -24.38 14.13
CA LEU A 58 12.21 -25.31 13.89
C LEU A 58 13.53 -24.88 14.55
N GLN A 59 13.70 -23.58 14.78
CA GLN A 59 14.88 -22.99 15.42
C GLN A 59 14.68 -22.72 16.91
N ASN A 60 13.54 -23.11 17.50
CA ASN A 60 13.14 -22.78 18.87
C ASN A 60 13.22 -21.26 19.18
N LYS A 61 12.80 -20.43 18.22
CA LYS A 61 12.74 -18.97 18.33
C LYS A 61 11.30 -18.49 18.33
N VAL A 62 11.04 -17.36 18.99
CA VAL A 62 9.72 -16.72 19.01
C VAL A 62 9.77 -15.43 18.18
N LEU A 63 8.75 -15.22 17.34
CA LEU A 63 8.59 -13.97 16.60
C LEU A 63 7.81 -12.96 17.44
N THR A 64 8.51 -12.02 18.06
CA THR A 64 7.89 -11.00 18.94
C THR A 64 7.33 -9.82 18.16
N THR A 65 7.96 -9.42 17.05
CA THR A 65 7.51 -8.33 16.19
C THR A 65 7.67 -8.69 14.71
N ILE A 66 6.85 -8.10 13.84
CA ILE A 66 6.89 -8.31 12.38
C ILE A 66 7.56 -7.16 11.62
N ASP A 67 7.82 -6.04 12.30
CA ASP A 67 8.65 -4.92 11.84
C ASP A 67 9.14 -4.04 13.01
N ASN A 68 9.86 -2.98 12.68
CA ASN A 68 10.30 -1.91 13.57
C ASN A 68 9.88 -0.51 13.09
N ALA A 69 8.84 -0.43 12.25
CA ALA A 69 8.36 0.84 11.70
C ALA A 69 7.81 1.76 12.80
N GLN A 70 7.96 3.06 12.62
CA GLN A 70 7.39 4.07 13.51
C GLN A 70 5.87 4.20 13.29
N ILE A 71 5.15 4.50 14.37
CA ILE A 71 3.69 4.68 14.35
C ILE A 71 3.33 5.94 13.58
N ASN A 72 2.29 5.88 12.74
CA ASN A 72 1.72 6.99 11.97
C ASN A 72 2.72 7.75 11.08
N LYS A 73 3.81 7.11 10.64
CA LYS A 73 4.85 7.74 9.83
C LYS A 73 4.92 7.13 8.43
N GLU A 74 4.91 7.99 7.41
CA GLU A 74 5.05 7.57 6.01
C GLU A 74 6.48 7.13 5.66
N ASN A 75 6.61 6.36 4.59
CA ASN A 75 7.87 5.80 4.04
C ASN A 75 8.62 4.86 4.99
N GLU A 76 8.00 4.46 6.10
CA GLU A 76 8.53 3.43 6.99
C GLU A 76 8.36 2.03 6.38
N LYS A 77 9.30 1.13 6.68
CA LYS A 77 9.33 -0.24 6.15
C LYS A 77 8.47 -1.17 7.01
N LEU A 78 7.22 -1.38 6.61
CA LEU A 78 6.28 -2.28 7.26
C LEU A 78 6.60 -3.75 6.92
N PHE A 79 6.30 -4.63 7.86
CA PHE A 79 6.44 -6.10 7.72
C PHE A 79 7.84 -6.60 7.33
N LYS A 80 8.89 -5.78 7.53
CA LYS A 80 10.28 -6.04 7.11
C LYS A 80 10.85 -7.36 7.64
N TYR A 81 10.37 -7.86 8.77
CA TYR A 81 10.91 -9.09 9.38
C TYR A 81 10.28 -10.38 8.83
N ILE A 82 9.19 -10.25 8.09
CA ILE A 82 8.48 -11.36 7.45
C ILE A 82 8.56 -11.29 5.91
N LEU A 83 8.56 -10.10 5.30
CA LEU A 83 8.64 -9.94 3.85
C LEU A 83 10.09 -9.77 3.38
N ASN A 84 10.40 -10.34 2.20
CA ASN A 84 11.67 -10.08 1.52
C ASN A 84 11.78 -8.62 1.05
N GLU A 85 10.67 -8.08 0.52
CA GLU A 85 10.52 -6.68 0.17
C GLU A 85 9.50 -6.03 1.10
N ALA A 86 9.95 -5.05 1.88
CA ALA A 86 9.09 -4.37 2.84
C ALA A 86 8.08 -3.46 2.12
N ILE A 87 6.85 -3.45 2.62
CA ILE A 87 5.83 -2.51 2.16
C ILE A 87 6.12 -1.14 2.76
N LEU A 88 6.16 -0.10 1.93
CA LEU A 88 6.34 1.27 2.40
C LEU A 88 5.04 1.82 2.97
N SER A 89 5.12 2.44 4.14
CA SER A 89 3.96 3.04 4.78
C SER A 89 3.48 4.28 4.01
N SER A 90 2.17 4.40 3.82
CA SER A 90 1.54 5.55 3.19
C SER A 90 0.11 5.74 3.70
N GLN A 91 -0.35 6.98 3.79
CA GLN A 91 -1.75 7.30 4.12
C GLN A 91 -2.76 6.71 3.11
N LYS A 92 -2.33 6.38 1.88
CA LYS A 92 -3.17 5.78 0.83
C LYS A 92 -3.08 4.26 0.73
N GLY A 93 -2.31 3.64 1.61
CA GLY A 93 -2.09 2.20 1.66
C GLY A 93 -2.00 1.72 3.10
N TRP A 94 -0.92 1.01 3.43
CA TRP A 94 -0.68 0.53 4.78
C TRP A 94 -0.06 1.60 5.68
N ILE A 95 -0.56 1.72 6.90
CA ILE A 95 0.03 2.55 7.94
C ILE A 95 -0.03 1.86 9.30
N LYS A 96 1.03 2.00 10.08
CA LYS A 96 1.11 1.42 11.42
C LYS A 96 0.40 2.32 12.42
N LEU A 97 -0.55 1.77 13.18
CA LEU A 97 -1.32 2.49 14.19
C LEU A 97 -0.76 2.27 15.61
N SER A 98 -0.20 1.10 15.87
CA SER A 98 0.44 0.75 17.14
C SER A 98 1.51 -0.33 16.94
N ASN A 99 2.09 -0.86 18.02
CA ASN A 99 3.08 -1.94 17.91
C ASN A 99 2.54 -3.21 17.25
N THR A 100 1.23 -3.48 17.35
CA THR A 100 0.59 -4.69 16.82
C THR A 100 -0.48 -4.40 15.79
N SER A 101 -0.92 -3.14 15.63
CA SER A 101 -2.03 -2.79 14.75
C SER A 101 -1.65 -1.94 13.55
N TYR A 102 -2.36 -2.18 12.46
CA TYR A 102 -2.13 -1.58 11.15
C TYR A 102 -3.48 -1.16 10.55
N LEU A 103 -3.45 -0.14 9.71
CA LEU A 103 -4.58 0.32 8.92
C LEU A 103 -4.25 0.14 7.45
N LEU A 104 -5.13 -0.50 6.72
CA LEU A 104 -5.10 -0.59 5.28
C LEU A 104 -6.14 0.34 4.68
N ASN A 105 -5.69 1.26 3.83
CA ASN A 105 -6.56 2.09 2.99
C ASN A 105 -6.54 1.56 1.56
N TYR A 106 -7.71 1.33 0.98
CA TYR A 106 -7.88 0.89 -0.43
C TYR A 106 -9.28 1.30 -0.91
N ASP A 107 -9.45 1.69 -2.18
CA ASP A 107 -10.73 2.10 -2.78
C ASP A 107 -11.61 2.97 -1.86
N ASN A 108 -11.01 3.96 -1.17
CA ASN A 108 -11.63 4.81 -0.14
C ASN A 108 -12.21 4.09 1.10
N LYS A 109 -12.00 2.79 1.24
CA LYS A 109 -12.28 1.98 2.44
C LYS A 109 -11.06 1.97 3.35
N LYS A 110 -11.32 1.77 4.65
CA LYS A 110 -10.29 1.64 5.69
C LYS A 110 -10.56 0.39 6.50
N VAL A 111 -9.52 -0.41 6.73
CA VAL A 111 -9.64 -1.68 7.45
C VAL A 111 -8.51 -1.81 8.44
N LYS A 112 -8.86 -2.14 9.69
CA LYS A 112 -7.90 -2.38 10.75
C LYS A 112 -7.48 -3.85 10.79
N PHE A 113 -6.18 -4.05 10.92
CA PHE A 113 -5.56 -5.34 11.15
C PHE A 113 -4.78 -5.34 12.46
N GLU A 114 -4.68 -6.51 13.07
CA GLU A 114 -3.89 -6.74 14.27
C GLU A 114 -3.05 -8.01 14.15
N TYR A 115 -1.77 -7.90 14.51
CA TYR A 115 -0.90 -9.03 14.75
C TYR A 115 -1.05 -9.50 16.20
N LYS A 116 -1.68 -10.66 16.37
CA LYS A 116 -1.93 -11.25 17.70
C LYS A 116 -1.82 -12.76 17.62
N ASN A 117 -1.17 -13.36 18.62
CA ASN A 117 -1.02 -14.81 18.74
C ASN A 117 -0.46 -15.46 17.47
N ASN A 118 0.55 -14.85 16.83
CA ASN A 118 1.13 -15.32 15.57
C ASN A 118 0.15 -15.29 14.36
N HIS A 119 -0.99 -14.64 14.48
CA HIS A 119 -1.94 -14.44 13.39
C HIS A 119 -2.05 -12.97 13.00
N PHE A 120 -2.32 -12.71 11.72
CA PHE A 120 -2.63 -11.40 11.20
C PHE A 120 -4.14 -11.30 10.91
N ILE A 121 -4.86 -10.69 11.84
CA ILE A 121 -6.31 -10.75 11.97
C ILE A 121 -6.92 -9.44 11.46
N CYS A 122 -8.01 -9.54 10.70
CA CYS A 122 -8.82 -8.39 10.31
C CYS A 122 -9.86 -8.11 11.40
N LEU A 123 -9.94 -6.87 11.88
CA LEU A 123 -10.76 -6.49 13.04
C LEU A 123 -12.17 -5.97 12.69
N GLU A 124 -12.50 -5.85 11.40
CA GLU A 124 -13.80 -5.32 10.94
C GLU A 124 -14.90 -6.39 10.85
N LYS A 125 -16.18 -5.99 10.95
CA LYS A 125 -17.30 -6.94 10.90
C LYS A 125 -17.60 -7.45 9.47
N ASN A 126 -17.67 -8.78 9.37
CA ASN A 126 -18.28 -9.72 8.39
C ASN A 126 -18.31 -9.49 6.88
N ASN A 127 -18.25 -8.27 6.33
CA ASN A 127 -18.23 -8.10 4.86
C ASN A 127 -16.89 -7.61 4.35
N ILE A 128 -16.29 -6.60 4.98
CA ILE A 128 -15.05 -5.99 4.49
C ILE A 128 -13.85 -6.94 4.64
N CYS A 129 -13.78 -7.71 5.74
CA CYS A 129 -12.71 -8.71 5.90
C CYS A 129 -12.85 -9.88 4.91
N LYS A 130 -14.08 -10.31 4.59
CA LYS A 130 -14.33 -11.35 3.57
C LYS A 130 -13.97 -10.87 2.18
N GLU A 131 -14.20 -9.58 1.91
CA GLU A 131 -13.74 -8.97 0.66
C GLU A 131 -12.22 -8.95 0.53
N LEU A 132 -11.43 -9.16 1.59
CA LEU A 132 -9.97 -9.14 1.56
C LEU A 132 -9.32 -10.53 1.69
N GLU A 133 -10.14 -11.57 1.84
CA GLU A 133 -9.76 -12.98 1.70
C GLU A 133 -9.75 -13.40 0.22
#